data_AF-A0A7J0DEX2-F1
#
_entry.id   AF-A0A7J0DEX2-F1
#
_cell.length_a   1.000
_cell.length_b   1.000
_cell.length_c   1.000
_cell.angle_alpha   90.00
_cell.angle_beta   90.00
_cell.angle_gamma   90.00
#
_symmetry.space_group_name_H-M   'P 1'
#
loop_
_entity.id
_entity.type
_entity.pdbx_description
1 polymer ?
#
loop_
_entity_poly.entity_id
_entity_poly.type
_entity_poly.pdbx_seq_one_letter_code
_entity_poly.pdbx_strand_id
1 'polypeptide(L)' 'MPVMDGFEATRRITEEERYYGVHIPIIALTDHRRGGGEEANKMMQSELDFHLPKPLNREQLMEAIHHIH' A
#
# COMPACT_ATOMS: atom_id res chain seq x y z
N MET A 1 -3.26 -1.09 12.72
CA MET A 1 -3.83 0.26 12.85
C MET A 1 -5.15 0.11 13.60
N PRO A 2 -5.34 0.78 14.76
CA PRO A 2 -6.47 0.50 15.66
C PRO A 2 -7.77 1.25 15.32
N VAL A 3 -7.72 2.32 14.53
CA VAL A 3 -8.89 3.19 14.23
C VAL A 3 -9.40 3.00 12.79
N MET A 4 -8.50 2.75 11.85
CA MET A 4 -8.76 2.64 10.40
C MET A 4 -7.83 1.57 9.85
N ASP A 5 -8.23 0.85 8.81
CA ASP A 5 -7.38 -0.14 8.14
C ASP A 5 -6.57 0.46 6.98
N GLY A 6 -5.64 -0.33 6.42
CA GLY A 6 -4.71 0.13 5.39
C GLY A 6 -5.41 0.54 4.11
N PHE A 7 -6.47 -0.17 3.75
CA PHE A 7 -7.23 0.08 2.53
C PHE A 7 -8.02 1.38 2.63
N GLU A 8 -8.67 1.61 3.78
CA GLU A 8 -9.40 2.85 4.00
C GLU A 8 -8.46 4.06 4.06
N ALA A 9 -7.26 3.90 4.65
CA ALA A 9 -6.25 4.94 4.63
C ALA A 9 -5.81 5.28 3.20
N THR A 10 -5.49 4.27 2.38
CA THR A 10 -5.14 4.44 0.95
C THR A 10 -6.26 5.15 0.20
N ARG A 11 -7.51 4.71 0.33
CA ARG A 11 -8.66 5.33 -0.35
C ARG A 11 -8.76 6.82 -0.04
N ARG A 12 -8.64 7.19 1.24
CA ARG A 12 -8.71 8.60 1.67
C ARG A 12 -7.55 9.42 1.12
N ILE A 13 -6.34 8.86 1.09
CA ILE A 13 -5.18 9.54 0.49
C ILE A 13 -5.45 9.80 -1.00
N THR A 14 -5.93 8.80 -1.74
CA THR A 14 -6.19 8.97 -3.17
C THR A 14 -7.35 9.92 -3.50
N GLU A 15 -8.35 10.02 -2.62
CA GLU A 15 -9.40 11.04 -2.74
C GLU A 15 -8.83 12.46 -2.61
N GLU A 16 -7.92 12.67 -1.65
CA GLU A 16 -7.21 13.94 -1.48
C GLU A 16 -6.25 14.22 -2.65
N GLU A 17 -5.51 13.22 -3.13
CA GLU A 17 -4.64 13.33 -4.31
C GLU A 17 -5.39 13.83 -5.54
N ARG A 18 -6.56 13.25 -5.82
CA ARG A 18 -7.43 13.69 -6.91
C ARG A 18 -7.91 15.12 -6.73
N TYR A 19 -8.20 15.52 -5.49
CA TYR A 19 -8.62 16.89 -5.18
C TYR A 19 -7.49 17.90 -5.44
N TYR A 20 -6.25 17.58 -5.06
CA TYR A 20 -5.09 18.45 -5.24
C TYR A 20 -4.39 18.29 -6.59
N GLY A 21 -4.74 17.27 -7.39
CA GLY A 21 -4.08 16.96 -8.65
C GLY A 21 -2.63 16.48 -8.48
N VAL A 22 -2.34 15.79 -7.38
CA VAL A 22 -1.01 15.25 -7.05
C VAL A 22 -1.06 13.73 -6.97
N HIS A 23 0.10 13.08 -7.01
CA HIS A 23 0.25 11.64 -6.73
C HIS A 23 1.27 11.47 -5.62
N ILE A 24 0.92 10.79 -4.54
CA ILE A 24 1.81 10.46 -3.43
C ILE A 24 2.01 8.95 -3.46
N PRO A 25 3.24 8.45 -3.62
CA PRO A 25 3.45 7.02 -3.66
C PRO A 25 3.08 6.31 -2.35
N ILE A 26 2.31 5.23 -2.45
CA ILE A 26 1.83 4.42 -1.33
C ILE A 26 2.41 3.00 -1.41
N ILE A 27 3.21 2.65 -0.40
CA ILE A 27 3.76 1.29 -0.21
C ILE A 27 3.00 0.59 0.93
N ALA A 28 2.25 -0.46 0.61
CA ALA A 28 1.50 -1.24 1.60
C ALA A 28 2.37 -2.32 2.26
N LEU A 29 2.24 -2.49 3.57
CA LEU A 29 2.91 -3.57 4.32
C LEU A 29 1.94 -4.70 4.68
N THR A 30 2.12 -5.87 4.10
CA THR A 30 1.20 -7.01 4.20
C THR A 30 1.71 -8.07 5.18
N ASP A 31 0.82 -8.70 5.96
CA ASP A 31 1.21 -9.83 6.82
C ASP A 31 1.07 -11.14 6.03
N HIS A 32 2.15 -11.92 5.93
CA HIS A 32 2.17 -13.23 5.28
C HIS A 32 1.16 -14.24 5.87
N ARG A 33 0.60 -13.98 7.06
CA ARG A 33 -0.32 -14.91 7.74
C ARG A 33 -1.77 -14.86 7.25
N ARG A 34 -2.10 -13.98 6.30
CA ARG A 34 -3.46 -13.83 5.75
C ARG A 34 -3.47 -14.02 4.24
N GLY A 35 -2.92 -15.14 3.78
CA GLY A 35 -3.02 -15.63 2.41
C GLY A 35 -4.41 -16.20 2.08
N GLY A 36 -5.48 -15.44 2.31
CA GLY A 36 -6.82 -15.72 1.79
C GLY A 36 -7.10 -14.75 0.64
N GLY A 37 -7.38 -15.26 -0.55
CA GLY A 37 -7.39 -14.52 -1.83
C GLY A 37 -8.27 -13.27 -1.94
N GLU A 38 -9.07 -12.93 -0.92
CA GLU A 38 -9.89 -11.72 -0.89
C GLU A 38 -9.08 -10.45 -0.58
N GLU A 39 -8.10 -10.50 0.32
CA GLU A 39 -7.28 -9.32 0.63
C GLU A 39 -6.28 -9.02 -0.50
N ALA A 40 -5.73 -10.06 -1.14
CA ALA A 40 -4.88 -9.91 -2.33
C ALA A 40 -5.67 -9.31 -3.52
N ASN A 41 -6.92 -9.73 -3.72
CA ASN A 41 -7.80 -9.15 -4.74
C ASN A 41 -8.16 -7.69 -4.44
N LYS A 42 -8.38 -7.32 -3.17
CA LYS A 42 -8.58 -5.91 -2.78
C LYS A 42 -7.33 -5.07 -2.98
N MET A 43 -6.13 -5.63 -2.76
CA MET A 43 -4.86 -4.96 -3.03
C MET A 43 -4.61 -4.78 -4.53
N MET A 44 -4.99 -5.75 -5.37
CA MET A 44 -4.94 -5.62 -6.83
C MET A 44 -5.90 -4.56 -7.38
N GLN A 45 -6.95 -4.20 -6.63
CA GLN A 45 -7.91 -3.17 -7.02
C GLN A 45 -7.61 -1.79 -6.42
N SER A 46 -6.74 -1.71 -5.41
CA SER A 46 -6.36 -0.44 -4.79
C SER A 46 -5.28 0.28 -5.60
N GLU A 47 -5.32 1.62 -5.59
CA GLU A 47 -4.37 2.54 -6.24
C GLU A 47 -2.99 2.55 -5.55
N LEU A 48 -2.49 1.39 -5.15
CA LEU A 48 -1.18 1.21 -4.50
C LEU A 48 -0.07 1.12 -5.54
N ASP A 49 1.07 1.74 -5.27
CA ASP A 49 2.26 1.64 -6.12
C ASP A 49 3.04 0.34 -5.85
N PHE A 50 3.16 -0.05 -4.58
CA PHE A 50 3.91 -1.23 -4.16
C PHE A 50 3.31 -1.94 -2.95
N HIS A 51 3.61 -3.23 -2.83
CA HIS A 51 3.33 -4.02 -1.62
C HIS A 51 4.60 -4.73 -1.16
N LEU A 52 4.84 -4.71 0.14
CA LEU A 52 5.97 -5.38 0.79
C LEU A 52 5.50 -6.25 1.94
N PRO A 53 6.08 -7.43 2.13
CA PRO A 53 5.68 -8.32 3.21
C PRO A 53 6.26 -7.91 4.56
N LYS A 54 5.59 -8.35 5.62
CA LYS A 54 6.09 -8.32 7.00
C LYS A 54 6.72 -9.68 7.36
N PRO A 55 7.83 -9.70 8.12
CA PRO A 55 8.54 -8.54 8.66
C PRO A 55 9.26 -7.75 7.56
N LEU A 56 9.28 -6.43 7.71
CA LEU A 56 9.84 -5.52 6.71
C LEU A 56 11.34 -5.76 6.54
N ASN A 57 11.76 -6.10 5.33
CA ASN A 57 13.17 -6.16 4.96
C ASN A 57 13.62 -4.81 4.40
N ARG A 58 14.78 -4.33 4.85
CA ARG A 58 15.32 -3.02 4.49
C ARG A 58 15.72 -2.96 3.01
N GLU A 59 16.35 -4.01 2.50
CA GLU A 59 16.80 -4.06 1.10
C GLU A 59 15.60 -4.00 0.15
N GLN A 60 14.53 -4.76 0.43
CA GLN A 60 13.27 -4.73 -0.32
C GLN A 60 12.58 -3.35 -0.25
N LEU A 61 12.62 -2.68 0.91
CA LEU A 61 12.10 -1.32 1.04
C LEU A 61 12.87 -0.33 0.16
N MET A 62 14.20 -0.39 0.18
CA MET A 62 15.04 0.49 -0.63
C MET A 62 14.82 0.26 -2.13
N GLU A 63 14.67 -1.01 -2.54
CA GLU A 63 14.33 -1.36 -3.91
C GLU A 63 12.97 -0.78 -4.33
N ALA A 64 11.92 -0.94 -3.51
CA ALA A 64 10.60 -0.36 -3.78
C ALA A 64 10.64 1.18 -3.90
N ILE A 65 11.39 1.86 -3.02
CA ILE A 65 11.58 3.31 -3.07
C ILE A 65 12.28 3.72 -4.38
N HIS A 66 13.30 2.98 -4.82
CA HIS A 66 13.99 3.27 -6.09
C HIS A 66 13.11 3.03 -7.32
N HIS A 67 12.15 2.09 -7.28
CA HIS A 67 11.27 1.81 -8.41
C HIS A 67 10.18 2.87 -8.64
N ILE A 68 9.83 3.61 -7.59
CA ILE A 68 8.80 4.64 -7.59
C ILE A 68 9.35 6.01 -8.05
N HIS A 69 10.68 6.15 -8.07
CA HIS A 69 11.41 7.40 -8.28
C HIS A 69 11.79 7.67 -9.75
#